data_AF-U6F2U6-F1
#
_entry.id   AF-U6F2U6-F1
#
_cell.length_a   1.000
_cell.length_b   1.000
_cell.length_c   1.000
_cell.angle_alpha   90.00
_cell.angle_beta   90.00
_cell.angle_gamma   90.00
#
_symmetry.space_group_name_H-M   'P 1'
#
loop_
_entity.id
_entity.type
_entity.pdbx_description
1 polymer ?
#
loop_
_entity_poly.entity_id
_entity_poly.type
_entity_poly.pdbx_seq_one_letter_code
_entity_poly.pdbx_strand_id
1 'polypeptide(L)'
;MKHVKEKYLKKADFFWAISSGIKDELLSLGVSPDKIYVIYNPVNVDNVILVKRSGKQNHFIYIGRIDYDGQKNVSELIKALNGVVICMEALIQKSKIDC
;
A
#
# COMPACT_ATOMS: atom_id res chain seq x y z
N MET A 1 18.37 1.31 5.00
CA MET A 1 17.72 0.36 5.93
C MET A 1 17.78 0.93 7.33
N LYS A 2 16.67 0.91 8.09
CA LYS A 2 16.74 1.19 9.53
C LYS A 2 17.57 0.08 10.19
N HIS A 3 18.54 0.44 11.01
CA HIS A 3 19.37 -0.53 11.71
C HIS A 3 18.56 -1.20 12.83
N VAL A 4 18.05 -2.40 12.56
CA VAL A 4 17.43 -3.24 13.58
C VAL A 4 18.53 -3.77 14.50
N LYS A 5 18.39 -3.52 15.81
CA LYS A 5 19.32 -4.03 16.81
C LYS A 5 18.94 -5.48 17.14
N GLU A 6 19.45 -6.43 16.37
CA GLU A 6 19.15 -7.87 16.48
C GLU A 6 19.28 -8.45 17.89
N LYS A 7 20.18 -7.88 18.72
CA LYS A 7 20.31 -8.26 20.13
C LYS A 7 19.01 -8.19 20.93
N TYR A 8 18.05 -7.35 20.51
CA TYR A 8 16.74 -7.26 21.15
C TYR A 8 15.74 -8.28 20.61
N LEU A 9 15.90 -8.76 19.36
CA LEU A 9 15.05 -9.81 18.81
C LEU A 9 15.22 -11.12 19.60
N LYS A 10 16.45 -11.40 20.06
CA LYS A 10 16.74 -12.58 20.89
C LYS A 10 16.15 -12.50 22.31
N LYS A 11 15.64 -11.34 22.73
CA LYS A 11 15.11 -11.13 24.09
C LYS A 11 13.59 -11.25 24.18
N ALA A 12 12.90 -11.33 23.05
CA ALA A 12 11.45 -11.49 23.04
C ALA A 12 11.08 -12.98 23.07
N ASP A 13 10.08 -13.32 23.90
CA ASP A 13 9.51 -14.66 23.93
C ASP A 13 8.69 -14.91 22.66
N PHE A 14 7.87 -13.93 22.29
CA PHE A 14 6.97 -13.95 21.14
C PHE A 14 6.90 -12.59 20.46
N PHE A 15 6.44 -12.60 19.20
CA PHE A 15 6.27 -11.44 18.35
C PHE A 15 4.84 -11.39 17.81
N TRP A 16 4.23 -10.20 17.90
CA TRP A 16 2.96 -9.90 17.27
C TRP A 16 3.20 -9.04 16.04
N ALA A 17 3.21 -9.68 14.88
CA ALA A 17 3.37 -9.02 13.60
C ALA A 17 2.03 -8.44 13.13
N ILE A 18 2.03 -7.15 12.78
CA ILE A 18 0.82 -6.45 12.27
C ILE A 18 0.61 -6.64 10.76
N SER A 19 1.51 -7.36 10.09
CA SER A 19 1.43 -7.69 8.66
C SER A 19 2.28 -8.92 8.34
N SER A 20 2.03 -9.54 7.18
CA SER A 20 2.90 -10.59 6.63
C SER A 20 4.31 -10.07 6.34
N GLY A 21 4.45 -8.85 5.82
CA GLY A 21 5.77 -8.26 5.53
C GLY A 21 6.68 -8.18 6.76
N ILE A 22 6.15 -7.78 7.92
CA ILE A 22 6.93 -7.77 9.18
C ILE A 22 7.29 -9.20 9.62
N LYS A 23 6.39 -10.18 9.44
CA LYS A 23 6.73 -11.58 9.70
C LYS A 23 7.88 -12.03 8.81
N ASP A 24 7.84 -11.72 7.52
CA ASP A 24 8.88 -12.11 6.56
C ASP A 24 10.22 -11.43 6.90
N GLU A 25 10.20 -10.16 7.31
CA GLU A 25 11.38 -9.46 7.83
C GLU A 25 11.96 -10.15 9.09
N LEU A 26 11.11 -10.51 10.07
CA LEU A 26 11.56 -11.20 11.28
C LEU A 26 12.15 -12.60 10.99
N LEU A 27 11.53 -13.35 10.07
CA LEU A 27 12.05 -14.63 9.59
C LEU A 27 13.42 -14.45 8.92
N SER A 28 13.57 -13.40 8.09
CA SER A 28 14.85 -13.08 7.43
C SER A 28 15.96 -12.73 8.42
N LEU A 29 15.59 -12.25 9.62
CA LEU A 29 16.49 -11.94 10.74
C LEU A 29 16.69 -13.13 11.69
N GLY A 30 16.21 -14.33 11.34
CA GLY A 30 16.46 -15.57 12.10
C GLY A 30 15.56 -15.77 13.32
N VAL A 31 14.44 -15.05 13.44
CA VAL A 31 13.44 -15.32 14.47
C VAL A 31 12.69 -16.62 14.13
N SER A 32 12.54 -17.50 15.11
CA SER A 32 11.87 -18.79 14.92
C SER A 32 10.39 -18.61 14.55
N PRO A 33 9.84 -19.35 13.57
CA PRO A 33 8.46 -19.17 13.11
C PRO A 33 7.40 -19.38 14.19
N ASP A 34 7.63 -20.31 15.12
CA ASP A 34 6.77 -20.62 16.26
C ASP A 34 6.67 -19.46 17.27
N LYS A 35 7.57 -18.48 17.18
CA LYS A 35 7.54 -17.27 17.99
C LYS A 35 6.78 -16.11 17.35
N ILE A 36 6.32 -16.23 16.11
CA ILE A 36 5.77 -15.11 15.34
C ILE A 36 4.29 -15.35 15.04
N TYR A 37 3.43 -14.46 15.54
CA TYR A 37 2.00 -14.47 15.28
C TYR A 37 1.60 -13.24 14.48
N VAL A 38 0.96 -13.46 13.32
CA VAL A 38 0.38 -12.35 12.54
C VAL A 38 -1.00 -12.05 13.09
N ILE A 39 -1.14 -10.92 13.79
CA ILE A 39 -2.40 -10.52 14.44
C ILE A 39 -3.15 -9.42 13.67
N TYR A 40 -2.47 -8.74 12.73
CA TYR A 40 -2.95 -7.53 12.07
C TYR A 40 -3.33 -6.40 13.05
N ASN A 41 -3.61 -5.21 12.51
CA ASN A 41 -4.22 -4.15 13.31
C ASN A 41 -5.74 -4.29 13.23
N PRO A 42 -6.45 -4.21 14.37
CA PRO A 42 -7.91 -4.27 14.36
C PRO A 42 -8.51 -3.03 13.71
N VAL A 43 -9.69 -3.19 13.12
CA VAL A 43 -10.49 -2.10 12.55
C VAL A 43 -11.94 -2.30 12.99
N ASN A 44 -12.61 -1.25 13.45
CA ASN A 44 -14.04 -1.33 13.75
C ASN A 44 -14.83 -1.32 12.45
N VAL A 45 -15.74 -2.27 12.29
CA VAL A 45 -16.57 -2.43 11.08
C VAL A 45 -18.08 -2.27 11.34
N ASP A 46 -18.47 -1.94 12.58
CA ASP A 46 -19.87 -1.98 13.01
C ASP A 46 -20.74 -0.93 12.31
N ASN A 47 -20.15 0.22 11.93
CA ASN A 47 -20.86 1.37 11.36
C ASN A 47 -20.19 1.93 10.09
N VAL A 48 -19.72 1.06 9.20
CA VAL A 48 -19.02 1.50 7.97
C VAL A 48 -20.02 1.74 6.84
N ILE A 49 -20.00 2.95 6.28
CA ILE A 49 -20.74 3.28 5.05
C ILE A 49 -19.87 2.91 3.86
N LEU A 50 -20.35 2.00 3.01
CA LEU A 50 -19.68 1.66 1.77
C LEU A 50 -19.83 2.80 0.75
N VAL A 51 -18.70 3.25 0.20
CA VAL A 51 -18.68 4.24 -0.89
C VAL A 51 -19.09 3.56 -2.19
N LYS A 52 -20.19 4.02 -2.80
CA LYS A 52 -20.65 3.52 -4.09
C LYS A 52 -19.66 3.92 -5.19
N ARG A 53 -19.22 2.95 -5.99
CA ARG A 53 -18.42 3.23 -7.19
C ARG A 53 -19.29 3.90 -8.25
N SER A 54 -18.77 4.94 -8.88
CA SER A 54 -19.41 5.58 -10.04
C SER A 54 -19.24 4.71 -11.28
N GLY A 55 -20.33 4.49 -12.03
CA GLY A 55 -20.27 3.84 -13.34
C GLY A 55 -19.99 4.79 -14.51
N LYS A 56 -19.94 6.10 -14.27
CA LYS A 56 -19.78 7.12 -15.32
C LYS A 56 -18.37 7.68 -15.44
N GLN A 57 -17.66 7.77 -14.31
CA GLN A 57 -16.32 8.33 -14.25
C GLN A 57 -15.55 7.73 -13.08
N ASN A 58 -14.24 7.62 -13.22
CA ASN A 58 -13.38 7.16 -12.15
C ASN A 58 -13.25 8.26 -11.08
N HIS A 59 -13.50 7.88 -9.82
CA HIS A 59 -13.24 8.73 -8.65
C HIS A 59 -12.12 8.08 -7.84
N PHE A 60 -10.96 8.72 -7.81
CA PHE A 60 -9.82 8.29 -7.01
C PHE A 60 -9.79 9.08 -5.71
N ILE A 61 -9.63 8.37 -4.59
CA ILE A 61 -9.58 8.97 -3.24
C ILE A 61 -8.24 8.62 -2.62
N TYR A 62 -7.48 9.63 -2.22
CA TYR A 62 -6.26 9.48 -1.42
C TYR A 62 -6.52 9.93 0.01
N ILE A 63 -6.26 9.06 0.98
CA ILE A 63 -6.36 9.37 2.40
C ILE A 63 -5.00 9.08 3.04
N GLY A 64 -4.27 10.13 3.36
CA GLY A 64 -2.93 10.03 3.93
C GLY A 64 -2.32 11.40 4.16
N ARG A 65 -1.20 11.43 4.90
CA ARG A 65 -0.39 12.65 5.00
C ARG A 65 0.30 12.86 3.66
N ILE A 66 0.23 14.08 3.14
CA ILE A 66 0.93 14.45 1.92
C ILE A 66 2.44 14.45 2.21
N ASP A 67 3.15 13.63 1.45
CA ASP A 67 4.60 13.54 1.46
C ASP A 67 5.04 13.29 0.01
N TYR A 68 5.74 14.27 -0.57
CA TYR A 68 5.91 14.39 -2.02
C TYR A 68 6.73 13.23 -2.59
N ASP A 69 7.97 13.06 -2.12
CA ASP A 69 8.89 12.01 -2.56
C ASP A 69 9.37 11.12 -1.39
N GLY A 70 8.78 11.25 -0.20
CA GLY A 70 9.14 10.44 0.96
C GLY A 70 8.41 9.09 1.02
N GLN A 71 8.12 8.61 2.22
CA GLN A 71 7.58 7.27 2.44
C GLN A 71 6.20 7.08 1.77
N LYS A 72 5.42 8.15 1.59
CA LYS A 72 4.11 8.06 0.92
C LYS A 72 4.15 8.35 -0.59
N ASN A 73 5.26 8.89 -1.09
CA ASN A 73 5.56 9.12 -2.51
C ASN A 73 4.36 9.63 -3.35
N VAL A 74 3.70 10.71 -2.90
CA VAL A 74 2.51 11.25 -3.57
C VAL A 74 2.81 11.75 -4.98
N SER A 75 4.07 12.13 -5.28
CA SER A 75 4.48 12.55 -6.62
C SER A 75 4.29 11.44 -7.65
N GLU A 76 4.55 10.19 -7.29
CA GLU A 76 4.39 9.03 -8.18
C GLU A 76 2.92 8.78 -8.52
N LEU A 77 2.02 8.89 -7.52
CA LEU A 77 0.57 8.81 -7.76
C LEU A 77 0.11 9.84 -8.79
N ILE A 78 0.55 11.09 -8.64
CA ILE A 78 0.19 12.19 -9.56
C ILE A 78 0.77 11.94 -10.96
N LYS A 79 2.05 11.58 -11.05
CA LYS A 79 2.73 11.27 -12.33
C LYS A 79 2.04 10.11 -13.06
N ALA A 80 1.65 9.07 -12.34
CA ALA A 80 0.94 7.92 -12.90
C ALA A 80 -0.44 8.31 -13.44
N LEU A 81 -1.22 9.09 -12.69
CA LEU A 81 -2.53 9.58 -13.14
C LEU A 81 -2.42 10.48 -14.37
N ASN A 82 -1.38 11.32 -14.46
CA ASN A 82 -1.10 12.12 -15.64
C ASN A 82 -0.86 11.23 -16.89
N GLY A 83 -0.16 10.11 -16.73
CA GLY A 83 0.06 9.15 -17.83
C GLY A 83 -1.21 8.46 -18.33
N VAL A 84 -2.21 8.25 -17.46
CA VAL A 84 -3.50 7.63 -17.84
C VAL A 84 -4.32 8.54 -18.75
N VAL A 85 -4.29 9.86 -18.51
CA VAL A 85 -5.00 10.85 -19.34
C VAL A 85 -4.44 10.86 -20.76
N ILE A 86 -3.12 10.80 -20.90
CA ILE A 86 -2.41 10.82 -22.19
C ILE A 86 -2.77 9.58 -23.05
N CYS A 87 -2.89 8.39 -22.45
CA CYS A 87 -3.28 7.18 -23.18
C CYS A 87 -4.72 7.25 -23.72
N MET A 88 -5.63 7.92 -23.01
CA MET A 88 -7.03 8.01 -23.43
C MET A 88 -7.21 8.97 -24.61
N GLU A 89 -6.46 10.08 -24.64
CA GLU A 89 -6.43 11.00 -25.79
C GLU A 89 -5.80 10.35 -27.03
N ALA A 90 -4.71 9.58 -26.86
CA ALA A 90 -4.06 8.86 -27.95
C ALA A 90 -4.96 7.77 -28.57
N LEU A 91 -5.80 7.10 -27.77
CA LEU A 91 -6.79 6.13 -28.27
C LEU A 91 -7.93 6.79 -29.05
N ILE A 92 -8.40 7.96 -28.63
CA ILE A 92 -9.44 8.74 -29.33
C ILE A 92 -8.91 9.31 -30.65
N GLN A 93 -7.63 9.69 -30.73
CA GLN A 93 -7.02 10.14 -31.99
C GLN A 93 -6.79 8.98 -32.96
N LYS A 94 -6.39 7.79 -32.49
CA LYS A 94 -6.28 6.60 -33.35
C LYS A 94 -7.63 6.16 -33.92
N SER A 95 -8.72 6.22 -33.15
CA SER A 95 -10.06 5.83 -33.64
C SER A 95 -10.68 6.82 -34.63
N LYS A 96 -10.10 8.01 -34.82
CA LYS A 96 -10.55 9.00 -35.83
C LYS A 96 -9.75 8.95 -37.13
N ILE A 97 -8.68 8.15 -37.21
CA ILE A 97 -7.80 8.06 -38.39
C ILE A 97 -8.15 6.83 -39.26
N ASP A 98 -8.93 5.87 -38.74
CA ASP A 98 -9.41 4.69 -39.48
C ASP A 98 -10.83 4.88 -40.10
N CYS A 99 -11.15 6.09 -40.61
CA CYS A 99 -12.37 6.36 -41.39
C CYS A 99 -12.01 6.95 -42.76
#